data_AF-A0AAU9M3W8-F1
#
_entry.id   AF-A0AAU9M3W8-F1
#
_cell.length_a   1.000
_cell.length_b   1.000
_cell.length_c   1.000
_cell.angle_alpha   90.00
_cell.angle_beta   90.00
_cell.angle_gamma   90.00
#
_symmetry.space_group_name_H-M   'P 1'
#
loop_
_entity.id
_entity.type
_entity.pdbx_description
1 polymer ?
#
loop_
_entity_poly.entity_id
_entity_poly.type
_entity_poly.pdbx_seq_one_letter_code
_entity_poly.pdbx_strand_id
1 'polypeptide(L)'
;MELHLRNLTRALIIRLLIGQVKVTRDYIQPQWVFDCINARIILPTEEYIVGKVLPPHLSPFVDNEVEGYVPEYAKTIKRHQAAARKEILPMPGGEQDDLNNAQNLLAEGIIDRTKAKEAAERKRKMAMLQEEYHQELKKELEGTTQHAPTTPKESKKKNKNVDDEETEDDENLQQFADDNDNMSKVAMSRKKRRLYEAMKISQERKKASVDTLKTRKKNI
;
A
#
# COMPACT_ATOMS: atom_id res chain seq x y z
N MET A 1 -37.39 19.32 40.68
CA MET A 1 -36.09 18.68 40.35
C MET A 1 -35.32 19.60 39.44
N GLU A 2 -34.61 20.60 40.00
CA GLU A 2 -33.64 21.38 39.22
C GLU A 2 -32.43 20.50 38.96
N LEU A 3 -32.35 19.91 37.76
CA LEU A 3 -31.12 19.31 37.28
C LEU A 3 -30.02 20.36 37.38
N HIS A 4 -28.94 20.00 38.07
CA HIS A 4 -27.78 20.85 38.34
C HIS A 4 -27.01 21.11 37.02
N LEU A 5 -27.59 21.94 36.16
CA LEU A 5 -27.11 22.34 34.85
C LEU A 5 -25.87 23.26 34.92
N ARG A 6 -25.25 23.40 36.10
CA ARG A 6 -24.09 24.25 36.38
C ARG A 6 -22.79 23.66 35.81
N ASN A 7 -22.68 22.34 35.69
CA ASN A 7 -21.46 21.67 35.22
C ASN A 7 -21.48 21.29 33.73
N LEU A 8 -22.46 21.78 32.97
CA LEU A 8 -22.55 21.46 31.54
C LEU A 8 -21.62 22.37 30.73
N THR A 9 -20.55 21.79 30.20
CA THR A 9 -19.55 22.49 29.38
C THR A 9 -19.99 22.62 27.92
N ARG A 10 -20.68 21.61 27.37
CA ARG A 10 -21.05 21.52 25.95
C ARG A 10 -22.52 21.14 25.77
N ALA A 11 -23.19 21.77 24.80
CA ALA A 11 -24.58 21.50 24.45
C ALA A 11 -24.70 21.11 22.97
N LEU A 12 -25.37 19.99 22.69
CA LEU A 12 -25.64 19.55 21.32
C LEU A 12 -26.94 20.16 20.80
N ILE A 13 -26.89 20.80 19.63
CA ILE A 13 -28.07 21.39 18.99
C ILE A 13 -28.50 20.51 17.80
N ILE A 14 -29.74 20.02 17.85
CA ILE A 14 -30.34 19.17 16.80
C ILE A 14 -31.35 19.95 15.92
N ARG A 15 -31.86 21.11 16.38
CA ARG A 15 -32.84 21.93 15.67
C ARG A 15 -32.47 23.42 15.76
N LEU A 16 -32.90 24.22 14.78
CA LEU A 16 -32.78 25.69 14.79
C LEU A 16 -33.08 26.24 16.19
N LEU A 17 -32.21 27.14 16.65
CA LEU A 17 -32.23 27.75 17.99
C LEU A 17 -33.56 28.48 18.22
N ILE A 18 -34.53 27.80 18.80
CA ILE A 18 -35.75 28.41 19.34
C ILE A 18 -35.49 28.61 20.83
N GLY A 19 -34.77 29.68 21.20
CA GLY A 19 -34.58 30.04 22.62
C GLY A 19 -33.32 30.85 22.93
N GLN A 20 -33.21 31.27 24.20
CA GLN A 20 -32.08 32.07 24.70
C GLN A 20 -30.78 31.26 24.71
N VAL A 21 -29.83 31.68 23.86
CA VAL A 21 -28.46 31.16 23.80
C VAL A 21 -27.72 31.62 25.06
N LYS A 22 -27.28 30.68 25.89
CA LYS A 22 -26.40 30.96 27.03
C LYS A 22 -24.98 31.09 26.51
N VAL A 23 -24.41 32.29 26.59
CA VAL A 23 -23.05 32.60 26.11
C VAL A 23 -21.97 31.75 26.79
N THR A 24 -22.23 31.20 27.98
CA THR A 24 -21.29 30.35 28.75
C THR A 24 -21.15 28.91 28.23
N ARG A 25 -21.84 28.53 27.16
CA ARG A 25 -21.87 27.14 26.67
C ARG A 25 -21.44 27.05 25.21
N ASP A 26 -20.63 26.04 24.93
CA ASP A 26 -20.29 25.69 23.55
C ASP A 26 -21.46 24.94 22.92
N TYR A 27 -22.00 25.50 21.84
CA TYR A 27 -23.07 24.89 21.07
C TYR A 27 -22.49 24.18 19.85
N ILE A 28 -22.65 22.86 19.83
CA ILE A 28 -21.98 21.96 18.89
C ILE A 28 -23.04 21.12 18.19
N GLN A 29 -22.77 20.73 16.95
CA GLN A 29 -23.64 19.83 16.21
C GLN A 29 -23.41 18.36 16.63
N PRO A 30 -24.44 17.49 16.55
CA PRO A 30 -24.34 16.07 16.95
C PRO A 30 -23.29 15.29 16.15
N GLN A 31 -22.94 15.75 14.94
CA GLN A 31 -21.89 15.17 14.10
C GLN A 31 -20.56 15.01 14.86
N TRP A 32 -20.22 15.97 15.72
CA TRP A 32 -18.98 15.96 16.50
C TRP A 32 -18.84 14.69 17.36
N VAL A 33 -19.95 14.19 17.92
CA VAL A 33 -19.93 13.00 18.77
C VAL A 33 -19.58 11.76 17.96
N PHE A 34 -20.20 11.58 16.79
CA PHE A 34 -19.94 10.44 15.93
C PHE A 34 -18.51 10.45 15.39
N ASP A 35 -18.02 11.62 14.97
CA ASP A 35 -16.64 11.75 14.49
C ASP A 35 -15.62 11.49 15.62
N CYS A 36 -15.90 11.92 16.86
CA CYS A 36 -15.06 11.59 18.01
C CYS A 36 -15.04 10.07 18.30
N ILE A 37 -16.19 9.41 18.20
CA ILE A 37 -16.28 7.94 18.38
C ILE A 37 -15.51 7.21 17.27
N ASN A 38 -15.69 7.63 16.02
CA ASN A 38 -14.99 7.05 14.87
C ASN A 38 -13.48 7.23 14.99
N ALA A 39 -13.03 8.41 15.41
CA ALA A 39 -11.61 8.72 15.58
C ALA A 39 -11.02 8.17 16.90
N ARG A 40 -11.87 7.75 17.86
CA ARG A 40 -11.50 7.33 19.24
C ARG A 40 -10.68 8.37 19.99
N ILE A 41 -10.87 9.64 19.68
CA ILE A 41 -10.19 10.79 20.31
C ILE A 41 -11.18 11.96 20.45
N ILE A 42 -10.87 12.88 21.36
CA ILE A 42 -11.64 14.12 21.49
C ILE A 42 -11.15 15.10 20.42
N LEU A 43 -12.00 15.36 19.41
CA LEU A 43 -11.67 16.27 18.32
C LEU A 43 -11.88 17.74 18.72
N PRO A 44 -11.14 18.67 18.08
CA PRO A 44 -11.39 20.10 18.22
C PRO A 44 -12.84 20.44 17.91
N THR A 45 -13.42 21.33 18.71
CA THR A 45 -14.84 21.70 18.60
C THR A 45 -15.09 22.83 17.60
N GLU A 46 -14.05 23.58 17.22
CA GLU A 46 -14.13 24.80 16.42
C GLU A 46 -14.77 24.62 15.03
N GLU A 47 -14.62 23.44 14.43
CA GLU A 47 -15.19 23.08 13.11
C GLU A 47 -16.65 22.62 13.20
N TYR A 48 -17.14 22.33 14.41
CA TYR A 48 -18.47 21.76 14.66
C TYR A 48 -19.44 22.74 15.31
N ILE A 49 -19.04 24.01 15.41
CA ILE A 49 -19.87 25.10 15.92
C ILE A 49 -21.07 25.28 15.00
N VAL A 50 -22.23 25.52 15.60
CA VAL A 50 -23.47 25.80 14.87
C VAL A 50 -23.28 26.98 13.93
N GLY A 51 -23.54 26.76 12.63
CA GLY A 51 -23.45 27.78 11.58
C GLY A 51 -22.18 27.73 10.73
N LYS A 52 -21.16 26.93 11.11
CA LYS A 52 -20.03 26.62 10.22
C LYS A 52 -20.35 25.46 9.28
N VAL A 53 -19.58 25.37 8.19
CA VAL A 53 -19.58 24.22 7.30
C VAL A 53 -18.90 23.05 8.02
N LEU A 54 -19.61 21.93 8.11
CA LEU A 54 -19.12 20.75 8.81
C LEU A 54 -17.96 20.10 8.03
N PRO A 55 -17.00 19.49 8.75
CA PRO A 55 -16.01 18.65 8.10
C PRO A 55 -16.67 17.43 7.44
N PRO A 56 -16.07 16.90 6.36
CA PRO A 56 -16.58 15.73 5.66
C PRO A 56 -16.50 14.49 6.57
N HIS A 57 -17.62 13.79 6.74
CA HIS A 57 -17.66 12.59 7.57
C HIS A 57 -16.82 11.45 6.96
N LEU A 58 -16.08 10.75 7.83
CA LEU A 58 -15.32 9.56 7.46
C LEU A 58 -16.04 8.31 7.96
N SER A 59 -16.40 7.43 7.04
CA SER A 59 -17.02 6.16 7.36
C SER A 59 -15.99 5.22 8.02
N PRO A 60 -16.34 4.53 9.12
CA PRO A 60 -15.45 3.60 9.79
C PRO A 60 -15.26 2.29 9.02
N PHE A 61 -16.06 2.05 7.98
CA PHE A 61 -16.03 0.81 7.19
C PHE A 61 -15.21 0.94 5.90
N VAL A 62 -14.66 2.13 5.62
CA VAL A 62 -13.92 2.41 4.40
C VAL A 62 -12.43 2.49 4.70
N ASP A 63 -11.69 1.53 4.15
CA ASP A 63 -10.23 1.55 4.17
C ASP A 63 -9.72 2.48 3.06
N ASN A 64 -9.51 3.75 3.42
CA ASN A 64 -9.02 4.78 2.49
C ASN A 64 -7.67 4.40 1.82
N GLU A 65 -6.88 3.53 2.45
CA GLU A 65 -5.61 3.02 1.91
C GLU A 65 -5.83 2.02 0.76
N VAL A 66 -6.87 1.19 0.86
CA VAL A 66 -7.24 0.21 -0.19
C VAL A 66 -7.96 0.90 -1.35
N GLU A 67 -8.71 1.96 -1.07
CA GLU A 67 -9.48 2.69 -2.08
C GLU A 67 -8.61 3.66 -2.91
N GLY A 68 -7.37 3.94 -2.49
CA GLY A 68 -6.39 4.71 -3.26
C GLY A 68 -6.64 6.22 -3.28
N TYR A 69 -7.63 6.71 -2.51
CA TYR A 69 -7.87 8.13 -2.27
C TYR A 69 -8.08 8.37 -0.79
N VAL A 70 -7.19 9.17 -0.18
CA VAL A 70 -7.30 9.57 1.22
C VAL A 70 -7.78 11.02 1.29
N PRO A 71 -9.00 11.27 1.79
CA PRO A 71 -9.49 12.63 2.03
C PRO A 71 -8.55 13.42 2.94
N GLU A 72 -8.45 14.72 2.74
CA GLU A 72 -7.57 15.59 3.54
C GLU A 72 -7.94 15.58 5.02
N TYR A 73 -9.23 15.59 5.31
CA TYR A 73 -9.73 15.46 6.66
C TYR A 73 -9.28 14.17 7.36
N ALA A 74 -9.17 13.06 6.65
CA ALA A 74 -8.64 11.81 7.21
C ALA A 74 -7.18 11.95 7.66
N LYS A 75 -6.38 12.78 6.96
CA LYS A 75 -5.01 13.10 7.39
C LYS A 75 -5.00 13.95 8.66
N THR A 76 -5.90 14.93 8.75
CA THR A 76 -6.07 15.77 9.95
C THR A 76 -6.45 14.92 11.17
N ILE A 77 -7.38 13.97 11.01
CA ILE A 77 -7.74 13.02 12.07
C ILE A 77 -6.56 12.16 12.50
N LYS A 78 -5.79 11.59 11.56
CA LYS A 78 -4.57 10.81 11.87
C LYS A 78 -3.56 11.66 12.67
N ARG A 79 -3.40 12.93 12.33
CA ARG A 79 -2.55 13.88 13.07
C ARG A 79 -3.06 14.11 14.50
N HIS A 80 -4.36 14.33 14.67
CA HIS A 80 -4.95 14.48 16.01
C HIS A 80 -4.81 13.20 16.84
N GLN A 81 -4.91 12.03 16.21
CA GLN A 81 -4.69 10.74 16.89
C GLN A 81 -3.26 10.60 17.37
N ALA A 82 -2.27 10.94 16.53
CA ALA A 82 -0.86 10.93 16.91
C ALA A 82 -0.59 11.91 18.08
N ALA A 83 -1.12 13.13 17.98
CA ALA A 83 -1.00 14.14 19.05
C ALA A 83 -1.62 13.66 20.37
N ALA A 84 -2.81 13.02 20.32
CA ALA A 84 -3.47 12.46 21.50
C ALA A 84 -2.68 11.30 22.12
N ARG A 85 -2.00 10.50 21.29
CA ARG A 85 -1.10 9.42 21.74
C ARG A 85 0.24 9.93 22.25
N LYS A 86 0.50 11.26 22.18
CA LYS A 86 1.82 11.88 22.45
C LYS A 86 2.94 11.28 21.60
N GLU A 87 2.60 10.73 20.44
CA GLU A 87 3.57 10.36 19.41
C GLU A 87 3.80 11.62 18.57
N ILE A 88 5.00 12.19 18.66
CA ILE A 88 5.36 13.43 17.97
C ILE A 88 5.46 13.13 16.47
N LEU A 89 4.54 13.69 15.68
CA LEU A 89 4.71 13.80 14.23
C LEU A 89 5.18 15.21 13.86
N PRO A 90 6.03 15.35 12.83
CA PRO A 90 6.58 16.64 12.40
C PRO A 90 5.47 17.60 11.92
N MET A 91 5.68 18.90 12.16
CA MET A 91 4.77 19.98 11.77
C MET A 91 4.66 20.10 10.23
N PRO A 92 3.51 20.56 9.70
CA PRO A 92 3.40 20.87 8.28
C PRO A 92 4.16 22.19 8.01
N GLY A 93 5.17 22.12 7.13
CA GLY A 93 5.93 23.29 6.67
C GLY A 93 7.33 23.46 7.25
N GLY A 94 7.77 22.58 8.15
CA GLY A 94 9.19 22.42 8.45
C GLY A 94 9.81 21.46 7.43
N GLU A 95 10.90 21.89 6.80
CA GLU A 95 11.69 21.12 5.83
C GLU A 95 11.79 19.63 6.22
N GLN A 96 11.33 18.78 5.30
CA GLN A 96 11.17 17.34 5.50
C GLN A 96 12.46 16.54 5.30
N ASP A 97 13.60 17.20 5.05
CA ASP A 97 14.80 16.52 4.58
C ASP A 97 15.70 15.93 5.68
N ASP A 98 15.66 16.45 6.92
CA ASP A 98 16.68 16.04 7.91
C ASP A 98 16.24 14.89 8.85
N LEU A 99 14.95 14.72 9.11
CA LEU A 99 14.46 13.69 10.05
C LEU A 99 13.98 12.40 9.38
N ASN A 100 13.56 12.47 8.12
CA ASN A 100 13.22 11.27 7.33
C ASN A 100 14.47 10.45 7.02
N ASN A 101 15.65 11.09 6.96
CA ASN A 101 16.92 10.44 6.68
C ASN A 101 17.34 9.48 7.80
N ALA A 102 17.21 9.87 9.08
CA ALA A 102 17.69 9.05 10.19
C ALA A 102 16.87 7.76 10.43
N GLN A 103 15.54 7.83 10.30
CA GLN A 103 14.67 6.66 10.45
C GLN A 103 14.67 5.77 9.20
N ASN A 104 14.76 6.35 7.99
CA ASN A 104 14.93 5.55 6.78
C ASN A 104 16.30 4.89 6.72
N LEU A 105 17.40 5.54 7.11
CA LEU A 105 18.74 4.93 7.14
C LEU A 105 18.82 3.71 8.06
N LEU A 106 18.17 3.77 9.24
CA LEU A 106 18.13 2.63 10.15
C LEU A 106 17.24 1.49 9.62
N ALA A 107 16.10 1.81 9.00
CA ALA A 107 15.23 0.82 8.39
C ALA A 107 15.89 0.16 7.16
N GLU A 108 16.53 0.95 6.30
CA GLU A 108 17.25 0.51 5.10
C GLU A 108 18.45 -0.37 5.46
N GLY A 109 19.24 0.01 6.47
CA GLY A 109 20.34 -0.81 6.97
C GLY A 109 19.90 -2.17 7.56
N ILE A 110 18.72 -2.25 8.18
CA ILE A 110 18.15 -3.52 8.66
C ILE A 110 17.65 -4.37 7.50
N ILE A 111 17.00 -3.74 6.50
CA ILE A 111 16.47 -4.42 5.30
C ILE A 111 17.59 -4.94 4.41
N ASP A 112 18.70 -4.22 4.26
CA ASP A 112 19.85 -4.68 3.47
C ASP A 112 20.57 -5.83 4.13
N ARG A 113 20.68 -5.82 5.47
CA ARG A 113 21.27 -6.94 6.21
C ARG A 113 20.42 -8.22 6.10
N THR A 114 19.10 -8.11 6.12
CA THR A 114 18.20 -9.26 5.96
C THR A 114 18.21 -9.78 4.52
N LYS A 115 18.13 -8.90 3.51
CA LYS A 115 18.26 -9.26 2.09
C LYS A 115 19.61 -9.91 1.76
N ALA A 116 20.71 -9.37 2.28
CA ALA A 116 22.04 -9.95 2.07
C ALA A 116 22.17 -11.35 2.70
N LYS A 117 21.59 -11.55 3.89
CA LYS A 117 21.57 -12.85 4.56
C LYS A 117 20.72 -13.87 3.79
N GLU A 118 19.56 -13.45 3.29
CA GLU A 118 18.67 -14.29 2.47
C GLU A 118 19.31 -14.65 1.12
N ALA A 119 19.96 -13.69 0.46
CA ALA A 119 20.70 -13.91 -0.78
C ALA A 119 21.87 -14.87 -0.58
N ALA A 120 22.60 -14.78 0.53
CA ALA A 120 23.66 -15.71 0.88
C ALA A 120 23.12 -17.14 1.13
N GLU A 121 21.98 -17.27 1.80
CA GLU A 121 21.34 -18.57 2.01
C GLU A 121 20.85 -19.19 0.69
N ARG A 122 20.28 -18.37 -0.20
CA ARG A 122 19.83 -18.80 -1.53
C ARG A 122 21.00 -19.25 -2.41
N LYS A 123 22.13 -18.51 -2.39
CA LYS A 123 23.36 -18.91 -3.09
C LYS A 123 23.92 -20.23 -2.57
N ARG A 124 23.90 -20.46 -1.24
CA ARG A 124 24.30 -21.74 -0.64
C ARG A 124 23.42 -22.90 -1.07
N LYS A 125 22.09 -22.71 -1.06
CA LYS A 125 21.13 -23.72 -1.55
C LYS A 125 21.34 -24.04 -3.03
N MET A 126 21.59 -23.02 -3.85
CA MET A 126 21.84 -23.18 -5.27
C MET A 126 23.16 -23.92 -5.55
N ALA A 127 24.22 -23.64 -4.79
CA ALA A 127 25.49 -24.35 -4.90
C ALA A 127 25.37 -25.84 -4.53
N MET A 128 24.64 -26.16 -3.46
CA MET A 128 24.37 -27.57 -3.10
C MET A 128 23.60 -28.29 -4.20
N LEU A 129 22.55 -27.67 -4.77
CA LEU A 129 21.79 -28.25 -5.86
C LEU A 129 22.64 -28.45 -7.14
N GLN A 130 23.55 -27.52 -7.41
CA GLN A 130 24.48 -27.62 -8.53
C GLN A 130 25.49 -28.75 -8.33
N GLU A 131 26.01 -28.94 -7.11
CA GLU A 131 26.89 -30.07 -6.78
C GLU A 131 26.16 -31.41 -6.91
N GLU A 132 24.93 -31.50 -6.42
CA GLU A 132 24.07 -32.68 -6.58
C GLU A 132 23.88 -33.01 -8.07
N TYR A 133 23.57 -32.01 -8.89
CA TYR A 133 23.44 -32.18 -10.34
C TYR A 133 24.73 -32.64 -11.00
N HIS A 134 25.88 -32.06 -10.64
CA HIS A 134 27.17 -32.50 -11.17
C HIS A 134 27.55 -33.92 -10.73
N GLN A 135 27.14 -34.33 -9.52
CA GLN A 135 27.33 -35.71 -9.05
C GLN A 135 26.44 -36.69 -9.83
N GLU A 136 25.19 -36.33 -10.09
CA GLU A 136 24.27 -37.15 -10.90
C GLU A 136 24.80 -37.29 -12.32
N LEU A 137 25.22 -36.20 -12.96
CA LEU A 137 25.81 -36.23 -14.31
C LEU A 137 27.11 -37.05 -14.38
N LYS A 138 27.95 -37.00 -13.33
CA LYS A 138 29.14 -37.86 -13.24
C LYS A 138 28.76 -39.33 -13.11
N LYS A 139 27.73 -39.67 -12.32
CA LYS A 139 27.21 -41.03 -12.20
C LYS A 139 26.59 -41.53 -13.50
N GLU A 140 25.96 -40.66 -14.28
CA GLU A 140 25.46 -40.98 -15.63
C GLU A 140 26.61 -41.21 -16.62
N LEU A 141 27.71 -40.45 -16.52
CA LEU A 141 28.89 -40.59 -17.37
C LEU A 141 29.73 -41.84 -17.03
N GLU A 142 29.92 -42.13 -15.75
CA GLU A 142 30.62 -43.32 -15.25
C GLU A 142 29.72 -44.57 -15.32
N GLY A 143 28.40 -44.37 -15.29
CA GLY A 143 27.36 -45.35 -15.56
C GLY A 143 27.21 -45.64 -17.05
N THR A 144 28.12 -46.46 -17.58
CA THR A 144 27.99 -47.02 -18.93
C THR A 144 26.66 -47.77 -19.08
N THR A 145 25.74 -47.17 -19.86
CA THR A 145 24.66 -47.79 -20.65
C THR A 145 23.77 -48.86 -19.99
N GLN A 146 22.53 -48.46 -19.69
CA GLN A 146 21.36 -49.21 -20.19
C GLN A 146 20.53 -48.30 -21.11
N HIS A 147 21.07 -48.02 -22.29
CA HIS A 147 20.25 -47.60 -23.41
C HIS A 147 20.49 -48.59 -24.56
N ALA A 148 19.48 -49.43 -24.83
CA ALA A 148 19.28 -50.06 -26.13
C ALA A 148 18.53 -49.07 -27.04
N PRO A 149 18.74 -49.12 -28.37
CA PRO A 149 19.23 -47.95 -29.11
C PRO A 149 18.25 -47.45 -30.18
N THR A 150 18.35 -46.17 -30.54
CA THR A 150 18.28 -45.73 -31.94
C THR A 150 19.26 -44.57 -32.18
N THR A 151 19.99 -44.70 -33.29
CA THR A 151 21.25 -44.03 -33.63
C THR A 151 20.99 -42.83 -34.59
N PRO A 152 21.99 -42.18 -35.21
CA PRO A 152 22.60 -40.94 -34.71
C PRO A 152 22.72 -39.84 -35.80
N LYS A 153 23.09 -38.60 -35.44
CA LYS A 153 24.01 -37.77 -36.25
C LYS A 153 24.50 -36.50 -35.53
N GLU A 154 25.76 -36.20 -35.84
CA GLU A 154 26.72 -35.28 -35.23
C GLU A 154 26.41 -33.79 -35.44
N SER A 155 26.91 -32.89 -34.57
CA SER A 155 28.08 -32.03 -34.87
C SER A 155 28.34 -30.88 -33.85
N LYS A 156 29.48 -31.03 -33.14
CA LYS A 156 30.52 -30.07 -32.69
C LYS A 156 30.26 -28.53 -32.59
N LYS A 157 30.65 -28.00 -31.40
CA LYS A 157 31.49 -26.80 -31.09
C LYS A 157 30.91 -25.41 -31.46
N LYS A 158 31.00 -24.34 -30.64
CA LYS A 158 32.18 -23.78 -29.94
C LYS A 158 31.73 -22.56 -29.09
N ASN A 159 32.41 -22.31 -27.97
CA ASN A 159 32.37 -21.05 -27.20
C ASN A 159 32.76 -19.82 -28.05
N LYS A 160 32.17 -18.67 -27.73
CA LYS A 160 32.78 -17.34 -27.82
C LYS A 160 32.12 -16.38 -26.80
N ASN A 161 32.94 -15.85 -25.90
CA ASN A 161 32.67 -14.61 -25.16
C ASN A 161 32.70 -13.45 -26.16
N VAL A 162 31.80 -12.47 -26.01
CA VAL A 162 32.02 -11.05 -26.32
C VAL A 162 31.11 -10.23 -25.37
N ASP A 163 31.73 -9.28 -24.68
CA ASP A 163 31.14 -8.24 -23.83
C ASP A 163 30.35 -7.19 -24.66
N ASP A 164 29.63 -6.32 -23.94
CA ASP A 164 28.99 -5.06 -24.38
C ASP A 164 27.68 -5.18 -25.19
N GLU A 165 26.55 -4.84 -24.53
CA GLU A 165 25.79 -3.61 -24.81
C GLU A 165 24.63 -3.49 -23.79
N GLU A 166 24.90 -2.83 -22.66
CA GLU A 166 23.87 -2.41 -21.69
C GLU A 166 23.16 -1.14 -22.20
N THR A 167 22.32 -1.24 -23.25
CA THR A 167 21.42 -0.13 -23.62
C THR A 167 20.09 -0.52 -24.29
N GLU A 168 19.69 -1.80 -24.34
CA GLU A 168 18.40 -2.21 -24.95
C GLU A 168 17.50 -3.08 -24.03
N ASP A 169 17.79 -3.12 -22.73
CA ASP A 169 17.18 -4.12 -21.83
C ASP A 169 15.76 -3.77 -21.34
N ASP A 170 15.29 -2.53 -21.49
CA ASP A 170 14.02 -2.08 -20.90
C ASP A 170 12.80 -2.53 -21.73
N GLU A 171 12.89 -2.50 -23.07
CA GLU A 171 11.80 -2.95 -23.95
C GLU A 171 11.61 -4.47 -23.88
N ASN A 172 12.72 -5.22 -23.79
CA ASN A 172 12.69 -6.67 -23.68
C ASN A 172 12.11 -7.10 -22.32
N LEU A 173 12.42 -6.41 -21.22
CA LEU A 173 11.83 -6.66 -19.90
C LEU A 173 10.32 -6.42 -19.85
N GLN A 174 9.85 -5.34 -20.50
CA GLN A 174 8.43 -5.03 -20.60
C GLN A 174 7.69 -6.13 -21.37
N GLN A 175 8.30 -6.60 -22.46
CA GLN A 175 7.75 -7.65 -23.32
C GLN A 175 7.73 -9.02 -22.60
N PHE A 176 8.78 -9.35 -21.83
CA PHE A 176 8.79 -10.53 -20.96
C PHE A 176 7.71 -10.46 -19.85
N ALA A 177 7.45 -9.28 -19.28
CA ALA A 177 6.43 -9.11 -18.26
C ALA A 177 5.01 -9.28 -18.84
N ASP A 178 4.73 -8.65 -19.98
CA ASP A 178 3.45 -8.77 -20.69
C ASP A 178 3.21 -10.20 -21.20
N ASP A 179 4.26 -10.87 -21.69
CA ASP A 179 4.20 -12.26 -22.13
C ASP A 179 3.99 -13.24 -20.95
N ASN A 180 4.60 -12.98 -19.80
CA ASN A 180 4.38 -13.78 -18.58
C ASN A 180 2.95 -13.63 -18.04
N ASP A 181 2.42 -12.41 -18.02
CA ASP A 181 1.03 -12.13 -17.63
C ASP A 181 0.01 -12.78 -18.59
N ASN A 182 0.31 -12.74 -19.89
CA ASN A 182 -0.49 -13.43 -20.90
C ASN A 182 -0.38 -14.95 -20.78
N MET A 183 0.81 -15.50 -20.52
CA MET A 183 1.04 -16.93 -20.28
C MET A 183 0.24 -17.42 -19.07
N SER A 184 0.25 -16.65 -17.98
CA SER A 184 -0.56 -16.95 -16.79
C SER A 184 -2.06 -16.92 -17.08
N LYS A 185 -2.55 -15.95 -17.87
CA LYS A 185 -3.96 -15.88 -18.31
C LYS A 185 -4.39 -17.04 -19.20
N VAL A 186 -3.51 -17.52 -20.06
CA VAL A 186 -3.78 -18.67 -20.96
C VAL A 186 -3.74 -19.99 -20.19
N ALA A 187 -2.88 -20.10 -19.17
CA ALA A 187 -2.82 -21.25 -18.27
C ALA A 187 -4.06 -21.39 -17.36
N MET A 188 -4.86 -20.34 -17.21
CA MET A 188 -6.06 -20.34 -16.36
C MET A 188 -7.29 -20.95 -17.05
N SER A 189 -8.10 -21.69 -16.28
CA SER A 189 -9.39 -22.18 -16.75
C SER A 189 -10.30 -21.03 -17.22
N ARG A 190 -11.10 -21.25 -18.27
CA ARG A 190 -11.99 -20.23 -18.89
C ARG A 190 -12.84 -19.46 -17.87
N LYS A 191 -13.34 -20.14 -16.82
CA LYS A 191 -14.12 -19.52 -15.73
C LYS A 191 -13.27 -18.55 -14.90
N LYS A 192 -12.04 -18.96 -14.56
CA LYS A 192 -11.08 -18.14 -13.79
C LYS A 192 -10.61 -16.94 -14.60
N ARG A 193 -10.37 -17.11 -15.91
CA ARG A 193 -9.98 -16.02 -16.81
C ARG A 193 -11.03 -14.92 -16.87
N ARG A 194 -12.30 -15.29 -17.04
CA ARG A 194 -13.43 -14.35 -17.02
C ARG A 194 -13.56 -13.60 -15.68
N LEU A 195 -13.38 -14.30 -14.56
CA LEU A 195 -13.40 -13.67 -13.23
C LEU A 195 -12.25 -12.66 -13.07
N TYR A 196 -11.05 -13.04 -13.50
CA TYR A 196 -9.87 -12.16 -13.45
C TYR A 196 -10.05 -10.92 -14.32
N GLU A 197 -10.53 -11.08 -15.55
CA GLU A 197 -10.87 -9.96 -16.45
C GLU A 197 -11.92 -9.04 -15.80
N ALA A 198 -12.98 -9.60 -15.20
CA ALA A 198 -14.00 -8.82 -14.50
C ALA A 198 -13.44 -8.06 -13.28
N MET A 199 -12.53 -8.68 -12.51
CA MET A 199 -11.84 -8.01 -11.40
C MET A 199 -10.95 -6.88 -11.91
N LYS A 200 -10.17 -7.10 -12.99
CA LYS A 200 -9.31 -6.07 -13.60
C LYS A 200 -10.13 -4.87 -14.06
N ILE A 201 -11.24 -5.10 -14.75
CA ILE A 201 -12.17 -4.04 -15.18
C ILE A 201 -12.73 -3.27 -13.97
N SER A 202 -13.12 -3.96 -12.90
CA SER A 202 -13.60 -3.32 -11.66
C SER A 202 -12.52 -2.43 -11.03
N GLN A 203 -11.28 -2.90 -10.96
CA GLN A 203 -10.15 -2.13 -10.44
C GLN A 203 -9.84 -0.91 -11.31
N GLU A 204 -9.83 -1.06 -12.63
CA GLU A 204 -9.62 0.06 -13.58
C GLU A 204 -10.70 1.14 -13.43
N ARG A 205 -11.97 0.75 -13.29
CA ARG A 205 -13.07 1.70 -13.02
C ARG A 205 -12.87 2.46 -11.71
N LYS A 206 -12.43 1.78 -10.64
CA LYS A 206 -12.12 2.42 -9.35
C LYS A 206 -10.95 3.41 -9.50
N LYS A 207 -9.87 3.01 -10.17
CA LYS A 207 -8.70 3.87 -10.43
C LYS A 207 -9.11 5.12 -11.22
N ALA A 208 -9.88 4.97 -12.30
CA ALA A 208 -10.37 6.08 -13.08
C ALA A 208 -11.22 7.06 -12.24
N SER A 209 -12.11 6.54 -11.38
CA SER A 209 -12.89 7.37 -10.44
C SER A 209 -11.97 8.18 -9.51
N VAL A 210 -10.98 7.52 -8.89
CA VAL A 210 -9.99 8.18 -8.03
C VAL A 210 -9.21 9.26 -8.78
N ASP A 211 -8.80 9.00 -10.02
CA ASP A 211 -8.07 9.97 -10.82
C ASP A 211 -8.93 11.19 -11.17
N THR A 212 -10.23 11.01 -11.46
CA THR A 212 -11.15 12.15 -11.62
C THR A 212 -11.31 12.97 -10.34
N LEU A 213 -11.27 12.35 -9.16
CA LEU A 213 -11.31 13.07 -7.88
C LEU A 213 -10.02 13.85 -7.66
N LYS A 214 -8.86 13.27 -7.99
CA LYS A 214 -7.55 13.94 -7.90
C LYS A 214 -7.47 15.14 -8.85
N THR A 215 -7.94 15.02 -10.09
CA THR A 215 -7.94 16.15 -11.05
C THR A 215 -8.88 17.27 -10.60
N ARG A 216 -10.08 16.93 -10.11
CA ARG A 216 -10.99 17.92 -9.51
C ARG A 216 -10.35 18.65 -8.35
N LYS A 217 -9.64 17.94 -7.47
CA LYS A 217 -8.92 18.57 -6.35
C LYS A 217 -7.84 19.54 -6.82
N LYS A 218 -7.06 19.21 -7.86
CA LYS A 218 -6.01 20.08 -8.40
C LYS A 218 -6.56 21.40 -9.00
N ASN A 219 -7.82 21.39 -9.42
CA ASN A 219 -8.47 22.52 -10.08
C ASN A 219 -9.27 23.42 -9.11
N ILE A 220 -9.27 23.10 -7.80
CA ILE A 220 -9.85 23.91 -6.72
C ILE A 220 -8.72 24.69 -6.06
#